data_AF-A0A316YLZ3-F1
#
_entry.id   AF-A0A316YLZ3-F1
#
_cell.length_a   1.000
_cell.length_b   1.000
_cell.length_c   1.000
_cell.angle_alpha   90.00
_cell.angle_beta   90.00
_cell.angle_gamma   90.00
#
_symmetry.space_group_name_H-M   'P 1'
#
loop_
_entity.id
_entity.type
_entity.pdbx_description
1 polymer ?
#
loop_
_entity_poly.entity_id
_entity_poly.type
_entity_poly.pdbx_seq_one_letter_code
_entity_poly.pdbx_strand_id
1 'polypeptide(L)'
;MPHKRAKFSVRMADRASKGKDLAPTTSNRLEIATMPKGAMRILQAEQVQKAYHERRKQQEEEKLRAKGNVKGKGKEADGAGVEKEELRMRPGERARDFNRRVEDAYAGEISQTIKATSSSTSKKRDNKKKRSQPDAEDDDDDDADERFRKRRAANDGKDRGPSKADLKKEREALEFEKASQRRSVNDVVQAPPTLTKAPRGEGAAAKKRKAELRALLSGGEVQQEKQKARLPEPIHKAAGGGLKRQKDLVDERDRAIKAYRSQKQRQQQQ
;
A
#
# COMPACT_ATOMS: atom_id res chain seq x y z
N MET A 1 -3.81 -0.12 41.58
CA MET A 1 -3.70 0.47 42.94
C MET A 1 -5.05 0.34 43.64
N PRO A 2 -5.10 -0.09 44.91
CA PRO A 2 -6.36 -0.17 45.63
C PRO A 2 -6.84 1.25 45.92
N HIS A 3 -7.88 1.69 45.21
CA HIS A 3 -8.48 3.01 45.46
C HIS A 3 -9.12 3.03 46.86
N LYS A 4 -8.78 4.04 47.67
CA LYS A 4 -9.42 4.25 48.97
C LYS A 4 -10.92 4.45 48.76
N ARG A 5 -11.74 3.68 49.49
CA ARG A 5 -13.20 3.85 49.47
C ARG A 5 -13.57 5.23 50.00
N ALA A 6 -14.62 5.84 49.44
CA ALA A 6 -15.16 7.10 49.95
C ALA A 6 -15.58 6.99 51.42
N LYS A 7 -15.59 8.13 52.11
CA LYS A 7 -16.00 8.23 53.52
C LYS A 7 -17.40 7.63 53.73
N PHE A 8 -17.62 7.00 54.88
CA PHE A 8 -18.86 6.28 55.18
C PHE A 8 -20.10 7.17 55.08
N SER A 9 -20.01 8.43 55.52
CA SER A 9 -21.09 9.42 55.42
C SER A 9 -21.53 9.66 53.98
N VAL A 10 -20.57 9.86 53.06
CA VAL A 10 -20.83 10.03 51.63
C VAL A 10 -21.53 8.79 51.06
N ARG A 11 -21.08 7.59 51.45
CA ARG A 11 -21.71 6.34 50.99
C ARG A 11 -23.14 6.16 51.52
N MET A 12 -23.42 6.59 52.74
CA MET A 12 -24.77 6.54 53.32
C MET A 12 -25.69 7.58 52.69
N ALA A 13 -25.20 8.79 52.42
CA ALA A 13 -25.94 9.82 51.69
C ALA A 13 -26.27 9.35 50.26
N ASP A 14 -25.30 8.76 49.56
CA ASP A 14 -25.48 8.20 48.22
C ASP A 14 -26.47 7.03 48.21
N ARG A 15 -26.47 6.20 49.26
CA ARG A 15 -27.42 5.09 49.39
C ARG A 15 -28.82 5.58 49.72
N ALA A 16 -28.93 6.63 50.53
CA ALA A 16 -30.20 7.26 50.85
C ALA A 16 -30.81 7.97 49.63
N SER A 17 -29.99 8.70 48.85
CA SER A 17 -30.45 9.39 47.64
C SER A 17 -30.87 8.43 46.52
N LYS A 18 -30.17 7.29 46.39
CA LYS A 18 -30.50 6.26 45.39
C LYS A 18 -31.71 5.40 45.78
N GLY A 19 -32.15 5.45 47.04
CA GLY A 19 -33.23 4.60 47.54
C GLY A 19 -32.84 3.12 47.66
N LYS A 20 -33.68 2.35 48.36
CA LYS A 20 -33.51 0.89 48.52
C LYS A 20 -34.36 0.07 47.55
N ASP A 21 -35.17 0.75 46.74
CA ASP A 21 -36.23 0.14 45.92
C ASP A 21 -36.02 0.43 44.42
N LEU A 22 -34.76 0.40 44.00
CA LEU A 22 -34.45 0.32 42.58
C LEU A 22 -34.52 -1.16 42.21
N ALA A 23 -35.52 -1.53 41.41
CA ALA A 23 -35.54 -2.84 40.76
C ALA A 23 -34.17 -3.07 40.10
N PRO A 24 -33.58 -4.28 40.19
CA PRO A 24 -32.37 -4.57 39.45
C PRO A 24 -32.67 -4.24 37.99
N THR A 25 -31.96 -3.27 37.42
CA THR A 25 -32.21 -2.78 36.06
C THR A 25 -31.68 -3.82 35.07
N THR A 26 -32.41 -4.93 34.98
CA THR A 26 -32.16 -6.07 34.08
C THR A 26 -32.76 -5.83 32.71
N SER A 27 -33.55 -4.77 32.51
CA SER A 27 -34.32 -4.53 31.29
C SER A 27 -33.49 -4.37 30.01
N ASN A 28 -32.16 -4.30 30.07
CA ASN A 28 -31.30 -4.35 28.88
C ASN A 28 -29.94 -5.05 29.09
N ARG A 29 -29.56 -5.41 30.32
CA ARG A 29 -28.15 -5.78 30.60
C ARG A 29 -27.86 -7.26 30.39
N LEU A 30 -28.84 -8.14 30.59
CA LEU A 30 -28.66 -9.59 30.42
C LEU A 30 -28.62 -9.95 28.93
N GLU A 31 -29.52 -9.39 28.11
CA GLU A 31 -29.57 -9.63 26.67
C GLU A 31 -28.33 -9.07 25.96
N ILE A 32 -27.89 -7.85 26.31
CA ILE A 32 -26.67 -7.24 25.77
C ILE A 32 -25.41 -7.99 26.23
N ALA A 33 -25.38 -8.55 27.45
CA ALA A 33 -24.23 -9.32 27.95
C ALA A 33 -24.10 -10.70 27.29
N THR A 34 -25.21 -11.29 26.84
CA THR A 34 -25.23 -12.56 26.10
C THR A 34 -24.97 -12.40 24.60
N MET A 35 -25.09 -11.17 24.07
CA MET A 35 -24.84 -10.92 22.66
C MET A 35 -23.36 -11.06 22.31
N PRO A 36 -23.02 -11.68 21.15
CA PRO A 36 -21.65 -11.73 20.69
C PRO A 36 -21.12 -10.32 20.46
N LYS A 37 -19.83 -10.11 20.75
CA LYS A 37 -19.14 -8.81 20.65
C LYS A 37 -19.35 -8.10 19.30
N GLY A 38 -19.52 -8.88 18.22
CA GLY A 38 -19.83 -8.36 16.89
C GLY A 38 -21.19 -7.66 16.84
N ALA A 39 -22.25 -8.32 17.33
CA ALA A 39 -23.61 -7.75 17.39
C ALA A 39 -23.65 -6.52 18.32
N MET A 40 -22.95 -6.57 19.45
CA MET A 40 -22.83 -5.42 20.35
C MET A 40 -22.22 -4.19 19.64
N ARG A 41 -21.16 -4.38 18.82
CA ARG A 41 -20.57 -3.27 18.06
C ARG A 41 -21.51 -2.68 17.01
N ILE A 42 -22.41 -3.47 16.46
CA ILE A 42 -23.40 -3.02 15.46
C ILE A 42 -24.50 -2.22 16.16
N LEU A 43 -25.08 -2.76 17.24
CA LEU A 43 -26.13 -2.08 18.01
C LEU A 43 -25.63 -0.81 18.69
N GLN A 44 -24.37 -0.80 19.15
CA GLN A 44 -23.74 0.36 19.80
C GLN A 44 -22.85 1.16 18.83
N ALA A 45 -23.06 1.07 17.52
CA ALA A 45 -22.16 1.65 16.51
C ALA A 45 -21.90 3.15 16.74
N GLU A 46 -22.94 3.91 17.09
CA GLU A 46 -22.82 5.34 17.36
C GLU A 46 -21.95 5.63 18.60
N GLN A 47 -22.14 4.88 19.68
CA GLN A 47 -21.34 5.01 20.90
C GLN A 47 -19.88 4.62 20.66
N VAL A 48 -19.64 3.56 19.89
CA VAL A 48 -18.29 3.13 19.50
C VAL A 48 -17.61 4.19 18.64
N GLN A 49 -18.32 4.80 17.69
CA GLN A 49 -17.80 5.91 16.88
C GLN A 49 -17.48 7.13 17.73
N LYS A 50 -18.40 7.57 18.60
CA LYS A 50 -18.19 8.69 19.53
C LYS A 50 -16.97 8.46 20.43
N ALA A 51 -16.88 7.30 21.08
CA ALA A 51 -15.74 6.93 21.90
C ALA A 51 -14.42 6.87 21.11
N TYR A 52 -14.47 6.42 19.85
CA TYR A 52 -13.30 6.44 18.97
C TYR A 52 -12.86 7.86 18.61
N HIS A 53 -13.81 8.73 18.27
CA HIS A 53 -13.53 10.14 17.97
C HIS A 53 -13.00 10.89 19.19
N GLU A 54 -13.59 10.66 20.36
CA GLU A 54 -13.13 11.23 21.64
C GLU A 54 -11.73 10.74 21.99
N ARG A 55 -11.47 9.42 21.91
CA ARG A 55 -10.14 8.87 22.16
C ARG A 55 -9.10 9.41 21.18
N ARG A 56 -9.48 9.58 19.91
CA ARG A 56 -8.61 10.17 18.89
C ARG A 56 -8.33 11.65 19.19
N LYS A 57 -9.35 12.42 19.57
CA LYS A 57 -9.22 13.83 19.97
C LYS A 57 -8.36 13.98 21.22
N GLN A 58 -8.56 13.13 22.23
CA GLN A 58 -7.74 13.10 23.45
C GLN A 58 -6.30 12.71 23.14
N GLN A 59 -6.06 11.73 22.27
CA GLN A 59 -4.70 11.37 21.85
C GLN A 59 -4.02 12.49 21.05
N GLU A 60 -4.77 13.23 20.24
CA GLU A 60 -4.25 14.38 19.51
C GLU A 60 -3.96 15.54 20.47
N GLU A 61 -4.86 15.82 21.42
CA GLU A 61 -4.67 16.81 22.47
C GLU A 61 -3.51 16.44 23.41
N GLU A 62 -3.36 15.18 23.79
CA GLU A 62 -2.25 14.66 24.58
C GLU A 62 -0.94 14.74 23.79
N LYS A 63 -0.94 14.44 22.49
CA LYS A 63 0.22 14.65 21.62
C LYS A 63 0.56 16.13 21.47
N LEU A 64 -0.43 17.02 21.43
CA LEU A 64 -0.22 18.46 21.40
C LEU A 64 0.29 18.99 22.75
N ARG A 65 -0.23 18.48 23.88
CA ARG A 65 0.24 18.81 25.24
C ARG A 65 1.65 18.26 25.49
N ALA A 66 1.95 17.04 25.03
CA ALA A 66 3.28 16.44 25.09
C ALA A 66 4.29 17.18 24.19
N LYS A 67 3.85 17.70 23.04
CA LYS A 67 4.64 18.61 22.20
C LYS A 67 4.74 20.02 22.78
N GLY A 68 3.79 20.43 23.64
CA GLY A 68 3.78 21.72 24.34
C GLY A 68 4.75 21.76 25.53
N ASN A 69 4.91 20.66 26.26
CA ASN A 69 5.79 20.61 27.45
C ASN A 69 7.26 20.26 27.19
N VAL A 70 7.66 19.98 25.93
CA VAL A 70 9.08 19.86 25.53
C VAL A 70 9.62 21.20 24.98
N LYS A 71 8.85 22.29 25.13
CA LYS A 71 9.22 23.61 24.61
C LYS A 71 9.49 24.63 25.73
N GLY A 72 10.12 24.19 26.82
CA GLY A 72 10.96 25.06 27.62
C GLY A 72 12.33 25.18 26.94
N LYS A 73 12.60 26.34 26.33
CA LYS A 73 13.74 26.70 25.45
C LYS A 73 13.64 26.24 23.99
N GLY A 74 13.11 27.15 23.16
CA GLY A 74 13.56 27.29 21.77
C GLY A 74 12.58 26.80 20.71
N LYS A 75 11.47 27.52 20.51
CA LYS A 75 10.91 27.80 19.16
C LYS A 75 9.72 28.75 19.26
N GLU A 76 9.90 29.91 19.88
CA GLU A 76 9.21 31.09 19.33
C GLU A 76 10.03 31.48 18.11
N ALA A 77 9.54 31.06 16.95
CA ALA A 77 9.88 31.56 15.62
C ALA A 77 8.95 30.84 14.64
N ASP A 78 7.84 31.51 14.39
CA ASP A 78 7.38 31.81 13.04
C ASP A 78 6.72 30.73 12.18
N GLY A 79 5.39 30.79 12.22
CA GLY A 79 4.57 30.86 11.00
C GLY A 79 4.56 32.25 10.36
N ALA A 80 5.52 33.13 10.67
CA ALA A 80 5.89 34.22 9.77
C ALA A 80 6.67 33.60 8.62
N GLY A 81 6.41 34.07 7.40
CA GLY A 81 7.18 33.67 6.24
C GLY A 81 8.66 33.78 6.58
N VAL A 82 9.33 32.63 6.68
CA VAL A 82 10.72 32.58 6.25
C VAL A 82 10.58 32.98 4.79
N GLU A 83 10.76 34.28 4.51
CA GLU A 83 11.17 34.71 3.19
C GLU A 83 12.17 33.68 2.74
N LYS A 84 12.05 33.22 1.51
CA LYS A 84 12.95 32.26 0.90
C LYS A 84 14.33 32.93 0.80
N GLU A 85 14.95 33.22 1.94
CA GLU A 85 16.35 33.51 2.10
C GLU A 85 17.01 32.43 1.30
N GLU A 86 17.71 32.85 0.27
CA GLU A 86 18.34 31.97 -0.69
C GLU A 86 19.01 30.85 0.11
N LEU A 87 18.50 29.62 -0.02
CA LEU A 87 18.99 28.46 0.71
C LEU A 87 20.42 28.20 0.23
N ARG A 88 21.36 28.94 0.82
CA ARG A 88 22.79 28.83 0.63
C ARG A 88 23.37 28.14 1.85
N MET A 89 24.44 27.38 1.65
CA MET A 89 25.19 26.78 2.75
C MET A 89 25.73 27.89 3.65
N ARG A 90 25.44 27.81 4.95
CA ARG A 90 26.00 28.74 5.92
C ARG A 90 27.50 28.44 6.10
N PRO A 91 28.34 29.45 6.39
CA PRO A 91 29.76 29.21 6.64
C PRO A 91 29.92 28.27 7.84
N GLY A 92 30.64 27.16 7.65
CA GLY A 92 30.82 26.11 8.67
C GLY A 92 29.70 25.06 8.76
N GLU A 93 28.62 25.17 7.97
CA GLU A 93 27.57 24.15 7.86
C GLU A 93 28.07 22.95 7.03
N ARG A 94 27.83 21.72 7.50
CA ARG A 94 28.11 20.51 6.71
C ARG A 94 27.01 20.36 5.65
N ALA A 95 27.36 19.82 4.48
CA ALA A 95 26.39 19.60 3.38
C ALA A 95 25.14 18.80 3.81
N ARG A 96 25.28 17.89 4.78
CA ARG A 96 24.16 17.12 5.34
C ARG A 96 23.14 18.00 6.06
N ASP A 97 23.60 18.98 6.83
CA ASP A 97 22.74 19.86 7.62
C ASP A 97 22.01 20.85 6.71
N PHE A 98 22.70 21.33 5.67
CA PHE A 98 22.11 22.11 4.60
C PHE A 98 20.98 21.36 3.90
N ASN A 99 21.22 20.12 3.46
CA ASN A 99 20.19 19.30 2.81
C ASN A 99 18.98 19.10 3.72
N ARG A 100 19.19 18.86 5.01
CA ARG A 100 18.10 18.71 5.97
C ARG A 100 17.26 19.99 6.10
N ARG A 101 17.91 21.16 6.12
CA ARG A 101 17.21 22.46 6.15
C ARG A 101 16.44 22.73 4.86
N VAL A 102 17.00 22.37 3.71
CA VAL A 102 16.32 22.44 2.41
C VAL A 102 15.08 21.53 2.42
N GLU A 103 15.22 20.28 2.85
CA GLU A 103 14.10 19.34 2.96
C GLU A 103 13.00 19.86 3.88
N ASP A 104 13.36 20.36 5.08
CA ASP A 104 12.40 20.90 6.04
C ASP A 104 11.65 22.13 5.48
N ALA A 105 12.33 23.00 4.72
CA ALA A 105 11.72 24.17 4.09
C ALA A 105 10.70 23.78 3.00
N TYR A 106 11.01 22.78 2.18
CA TYR A 106 10.11 22.31 1.11
C TYR A 106 9.09 21.27 1.56
N ALA A 107 9.26 20.67 2.75
CA ALA A 107 8.37 19.60 3.24
C ALA A 107 6.89 20.02 3.27
N GLY A 108 6.61 21.28 3.60
CA GLY A 108 5.25 21.84 3.58
C GLY A 108 4.66 21.91 2.17
N GLU A 109 5.39 22.50 1.22
CA GLU A 109 4.97 22.62 -0.18
C GLU A 109 4.79 21.23 -0.85
N ILE A 110 5.72 20.30 -0.59
CA ILE A 110 5.62 18.91 -1.05
C ILE A 110 4.37 18.22 -0.47
N SER A 111 4.11 18.39 0.82
CA SER A 111 2.92 17.82 1.45
C SER A 111 1.63 18.42 0.89
N GLN A 112 1.61 19.73 0.60
CA GLN A 112 0.45 20.40 0.00
C GLN A 112 0.21 19.94 -1.45
N THR A 113 1.25 19.82 -2.26
CA THR A 113 1.14 19.32 -3.64
C THR A 113 0.66 17.86 -3.69
N ILE A 114 1.19 16.99 -2.82
CA ILE A 114 0.72 15.61 -2.66
C ILE A 114 -0.76 15.59 -2.23
N LYS A 115 -1.16 16.45 -1.29
CA LYS A 115 -2.56 16.52 -0.84
C LYS A 115 -3.49 17.04 -1.93
N ALA A 116 -3.07 18.05 -2.70
CA ALA A 116 -3.83 18.59 -3.81
C ALA A 116 -4.04 17.55 -4.91
N THR A 117 -2.98 16.84 -5.31
CA THR A 117 -3.02 15.80 -6.35
C THR A 117 -3.76 14.54 -5.91
N SER A 118 -3.63 14.12 -4.65
CA SER A 118 -4.39 12.97 -4.13
C SER A 118 -5.88 13.26 -4.00
N SER A 119 -6.27 14.47 -3.59
CA SER A 119 -7.68 14.84 -3.42
C SER A 119 -8.49 14.88 -4.72
N SER A 120 -7.85 15.21 -5.86
CA SER A 120 -8.53 15.21 -7.16
C SER A 120 -8.80 13.79 -7.67
N THR A 121 -7.89 12.85 -7.42
CA THR A 121 -8.06 11.45 -7.79
C THR A 121 -9.01 10.69 -6.86
N SER A 122 -9.05 11.03 -5.56
CA SER A 122 -10.02 10.44 -4.62
C SER A 122 -11.44 10.94 -4.91
N LYS A 123 -11.65 12.25 -5.09
CA LYS A 123 -12.97 12.82 -5.46
C LYS A 123 -13.51 12.25 -6.76
N LYS A 124 -12.64 12.00 -7.75
CA LYS A 124 -13.06 11.36 -9.03
C LYS A 124 -13.48 9.90 -8.83
N ARG A 125 -12.86 9.16 -7.90
CA ARG A 125 -13.26 7.78 -7.56
C ARG A 125 -14.55 7.76 -6.75
N ASP A 126 -14.73 8.68 -5.83
CA ASP A 126 -15.94 8.78 -5.00
C ASP A 126 -17.14 9.20 -5.84
N ASN A 127 -17.00 10.18 -6.74
CA ASN A 127 -18.06 10.54 -7.69
C ASN A 127 -18.37 9.41 -8.68
N LYS A 128 -17.36 8.63 -9.10
CA LYS A 128 -17.60 7.46 -9.95
C LYS A 128 -18.36 6.35 -9.22
N LYS A 129 -18.09 6.14 -7.93
CA LYS A 129 -18.81 5.18 -7.08
C LYS A 129 -20.25 5.60 -6.83
N LYS A 130 -20.49 6.90 -6.58
CA LYS A 130 -21.85 7.44 -6.43
C LYS A 130 -22.67 7.32 -7.71
N ARG A 131 -22.05 7.53 -8.88
CA ARG A 131 -22.71 7.35 -10.20
C ARG A 131 -22.88 5.88 -10.62
N SER A 132 -22.23 4.94 -9.95
CA SER A 132 -22.34 3.51 -10.28
C SER A 132 -23.26 2.75 -9.32
N GLN A 133 -23.92 3.43 -8.39
CA GLN A 133 -25.03 2.83 -7.62
C GLN A 133 -26.34 3.14 -8.37
N PRO A 134 -27.11 2.12 -8.76
CA PRO A 134 -28.28 2.28 -9.63
C PRO A 134 -29.59 2.65 -8.91
N ASP A 135 -29.59 2.99 -7.61
CA ASP A 135 -30.81 3.27 -6.83
C ASP A 135 -30.97 4.75 -6.49
N ALA A 136 -31.09 5.60 -7.50
CA ALA A 136 -31.70 6.91 -7.35
C ALA A 136 -32.54 7.18 -8.61
N GLU A 137 -33.82 6.85 -8.48
CA GLU A 137 -34.89 7.34 -9.36
C GLU A 137 -34.89 8.87 -9.26
N ASP A 138 -34.46 9.54 -10.32
CA ASP A 138 -34.86 10.91 -10.64
C ASP A 138 -34.79 11.03 -12.17
N ASP A 139 -35.98 10.97 -12.77
CA ASP A 139 -36.29 11.43 -14.11
C ASP A 139 -35.94 12.92 -14.20
N ASP A 140 -34.98 13.29 -15.06
CA ASP A 140 -34.84 14.59 -15.76
C ASP A 140 -33.35 14.86 -16.10
N ASP A 141 -32.78 14.22 -17.13
CA ASP A 141 -31.50 14.70 -17.71
C ASP A 141 -31.14 14.06 -19.09
N ASP A 142 -32.09 14.01 -20.03
CA ASP A 142 -31.81 13.55 -21.41
C ASP A 142 -30.90 14.52 -22.21
N ASP A 143 -30.77 15.78 -21.78
CA ASP A 143 -29.97 16.81 -22.48
C ASP A 143 -28.46 16.79 -22.14
N ALA A 144 -28.08 16.21 -20.99
CA ALA A 144 -26.69 16.16 -20.55
C ALA A 144 -25.88 15.05 -21.26
N ASP A 145 -26.56 13.96 -21.64
CA ASP A 145 -25.91 12.77 -22.17
C ASP A 145 -25.55 12.92 -23.67
N GLU A 146 -26.35 13.66 -24.45
CA GLU A 146 -25.98 14.01 -25.84
C GLU A 146 -24.75 14.93 -25.92
N ARG A 147 -24.66 15.92 -25.01
CA ARG A 147 -23.49 16.83 -24.95
C ARG A 147 -22.22 16.10 -24.54
N PHE A 148 -22.32 15.08 -23.68
CA PHE A 148 -21.19 14.24 -23.30
C PHE A 148 -20.78 13.25 -24.40
N ARG A 149 -21.74 12.67 -25.12
CA ARG A 149 -21.48 11.78 -26.27
C ARG A 149 -20.82 12.52 -27.43
N LYS A 150 -21.28 13.74 -27.74
CA LYS A 150 -20.70 14.59 -28.80
C LYS A 150 -19.27 15.05 -28.48
N ARG A 151 -18.96 15.33 -27.21
CA ARG A 151 -17.58 15.64 -26.74
C ARG A 151 -16.65 14.43 -26.72
N ARG A 152 -17.19 13.21 -26.54
CA ARG A 152 -16.40 11.97 -26.54
C ARG A 152 -16.04 11.52 -27.96
N ALA A 153 -16.95 11.65 -28.90
CA ALA A 153 -16.72 11.36 -30.32
C ALA A 153 -15.68 12.30 -30.95
N ALA A 154 -15.64 13.57 -30.54
CA ALA A 154 -14.65 14.54 -31.02
C ALA A 154 -13.20 14.30 -30.51
N ASN A 155 -13.01 13.37 -29.56
CA ASN A 155 -11.73 13.20 -28.83
C ASN A 155 -11.20 11.76 -28.88
N ASP A 156 -11.72 10.92 -29.78
CA ASP A 156 -11.26 9.54 -30.02
C ASP A 156 -10.21 9.45 -31.14
N GLY A 157 -9.78 10.57 -31.72
CA GLY A 157 -8.79 10.62 -32.81
C GLY A 157 -7.33 10.85 -32.41
N LYS A 158 -6.97 10.86 -31.12
CA LYS A 158 -5.57 11.05 -30.68
C LYS A 158 -5.15 10.00 -29.65
N ASP A 159 -4.21 9.15 -30.06
CA ASP A 159 -3.29 8.31 -29.29
C ASP A 159 -3.66 8.11 -27.81
N ARG A 160 -4.69 7.28 -27.56
CA ARG A 160 -4.92 6.74 -26.22
C ARG A 160 -4.04 5.51 -26.07
N GLY A 161 -2.97 5.66 -25.30
CA GLY A 161 -2.17 4.53 -24.82
C GLY A 161 -3.02 3.43 -24.18
N PRO A 162 -2.43 2.24 -23.93
CA PRO A 162 -3.18 1.04 -23.57
C PRO A 162 -4.13 1.32 -22.40
N SER A 163 -5.39 0.92 -22.59
CA SER A 163 -6.43 1.20 -21.60
C SER A 163 -6.13 0.42 -20.32
N LYS A 164 -6.70 0.86 -19.20
CA LYS A 164 -6.55 0.16 -17.92
C LYS A 164 -7.05 -1.30 -17.98
N ALA A 165 -7.96 -1.61 -18.91
CA ALA A 165 -8.42 -2.98 -19.14
C ALA A 165 -7.34 -3.82 -19.84
N ASP A 166 -6.60 -3.22 -20.78
CA ASP A 166 -5.50 -3.88 -21.49
C ASP A 166 -4.33 -4.17 -20.54
N LEU A 167 -3.97 -3.21 -19.68
CA LEU A 167 -2.97 -3.39 -18.63
C LEU A 167 -3.36 -4.46 -17.60
N LYS A 168 -4.67 -4.66 -17.34
CA LYS A 168 -5.14 -5.71 -16.44
C LYS A 168 -5.03 -7.08 -17.08
N LYS A 169 -5.39 -7.20 -18.36
CA LYS A 169 -5.21 -8.45 -19.14
C LYS A 169 -3.74 -8.82 -19.26
N GLU A 170 -2.86 -7.85 -19.48
CA GLU A 170 -1.42 -8.07 -19.56
C GLU A 170 -0.84 -8.51 -18.21
N ARG A 171 -1.33 -7.94 -17.10
CA ARG A 171 -0.94 -8.38 -15.75
C ARG A 171 -1.47 -9.78 -15.40
N GLU A 172 -2.69 -10.09 -15.78
CA GLU A 172 -3.27 -11.43 -15.60
C GLU A 172 -2.55 -12.48 -16.46
N ALA A 173 -2.03 -12.12 -17.63
CA ALA A 173 -1.18 -12.98 -18.45
C ALA A 173 0.22 -13.23 -17.85
N LEU A 174 0.69 -12.36 -16.95
CA LEU A 174 1.97 -12.47 -16.25
C LEU A 174 1.85 -13.05 -14.83
N GLU A 175 0.64 -13.25 -14.32
CA GLU A 175 0.39 -13.85 -13.02
C GLU A 175 0.31 -15.38 -13.17
N PHE A 176 1.24 -16.10 -12.52
CA PHE A 176 1.30 -17.56 -12.49
C PHE A 176 -0.03 -18.17 -12.08
N GLU A 177 -0.33 -19.37 -12.61
CA GLU A 177 -1.51 -20.15 -12.21
C GLU A 177 -1.62 -20.21 -10.69
N LYS A 178 -2.77 -19.77 -10.18
CA LYS A 178 -3.03 -19.70 -8.75
C LYS A 178 -3.04 -21.12 -8.18
N ALA A 179 -2.05 -21.43 -7.36
CA ALA A 179 -1.91 -22.75 -6.73
C ALA A 179 -3.22 -23.19 -6.06
N SER A 180 -3.71 -24.37 -6.46
CA SER A 180 -4.98 -24.95 -5.99
C SER A 180 -4.93 -25.40 -4.53
N GLN A 181 -3.74 -25.70 -4.00
CA GLN A 181 -3.54 -26.03 -2.59
C GLN A 181 -3.09 -24.82 -1.79
N ARG A 182 -4.02 -24.18 -1.09
CA ARG A 182 -3.71 -23.19 -0.04
C ARG A 182 -3.56 -23.94 1.28
N ARG A 183 -2.34 -24.34 1.64
CA ARG A 183 -2.07 -24.91 2.98
C ARG A 183 -1.98 -23.80 4.01
N SER A 184 -2.64 -23.99 5.15
CA SER A 184 -2.59 -23.03 6.26
C SER A 184 -1.19 -22.99 6.84
N VAL A 185 -0.71 -21.81 7.26
CA VAL A 185 0.59 -21.67 7.94
C VAL A 185 0.64 -22.55 9.19
N ASN A 186 -0.51 -22.81 9.82
CA ASN A 186 -0.63 -23.67 10.99
C ASN A 186 -0.57 -25.18 10.68
N ASP A 187 -0.83 -25.60 9.43
CA ASP A 187 -0.62 -27.01 9.00
C ASP A 187 0.87 -27.34 8.83
N VAL A 188 1.72 -26.33 8.67
CA VAL A 188 3.18 -26.47 8.55
C VAL A 188 3.84 -26.57 9.93
N VAL A 189 3.08 -26.35 11.01
CA VAL A 189 3.55 -26.41 12.40
C VAL A 189 3.10 -27.73 13.04
N GLN A 190 3.42 -28.85 12.43
CA GLN A 190 3.38 -30.15 13.11
C GLN A 190 4.80 -30.62 13.38
N ALA A 191 5.24 -30.39 14.62
CA ALA A 191 6.44 -30.90 15.28
C ALA A 191 7.79 -30.63 14.58
N PRO A 192 8.87 -30.31 15.31
CA PRO A 192 10.20 -30.47 14.74
C PRO A 192 10.31 -31.92 14.24
N PRO A 193 10.71 -32.16 12.97
CA PRO A 193 10.78 -33.50 12.42
C PRO A 193 11.68 -34.33 13.33
N THR A 194 11.12 -35.40 13.91
CA THR A 194 11.94 -36.36 14.66
C THR A 194 12.85 -37.05 13.65
N LEU A 195 14.14 -36.70 13.65
CA LEU A 195 15.16 -37.42 12.89
C LEU A 195 15.39 -38.80 13.51
N THR A 196 14.41 -39.69 13.38
CA THR A 196 14.53 -41.08 13.79
C THR A 196 15.35 -41.83 12.73
N LYS A 197 16.68 -41.65 12.86
CA LYS A 197 17.75 -42.33 12.11
C LYS A 197 17.90 -41.81 10.67
N ALA A 198 19.05 -41.20 10.39
CA ALA A 198 19.54 -41.09 9.02
C ALA A 198 19.55 -42.51 8.41
N PRO A 199 19.08 -42.69 7.15
CA PRO A 199 19.07 -44.01 6.53
C PRO A 199 20.51 -44.55 6.51
N ARG A 200 20.74 -45.59 7.31
CA ARG A 200 21.96 -46.40 7.25
C ARG A 200 22.00 -47.02 5.85
N GLY A 201 22.93 -46.54 5.04
CA GLY A 201 23.16 -47.02 3.69
C GLY A 201 23.00 -45.92 2.66
N GLU A 202 24.10 -45.24 2.33
CA GLU A 202 24.25 -44.57 1.04
C GLU A 202 24.03 -45.65 -0.04
N GLY A 203 22.79 -45.81 -0.51
CA GLY A 203 22.47 -46.69 -1.62
C GLY A 203 23.33 -46.32 -2.83
N ALA A 204 23.57 -47.27 -3.73
CA ALA A 204 24.46 -47.09 -4.89
C ALA A 204 24.18 -45.79 -5.68
N ALA A 205 22.91 -45.35 -5.71
CA ALA A 205 22.50 -44.09 -6.33
C ALA A 205 23.04 -42.83 -5.61
N ALA A 206 23.12 -42.83 -4.28
CA ALA A 206 23.67 -41.71 -3.51
C ALA A 206 25.20 -41.61 -3.68
N LYS A 207 25.89 -42.76 -3.75
CA LYS A 207 27.33 -42.81 -4.05
C LYS A 207 27.64 -42.31 -5.46
N LYS A 208 26.81 -42.68 -6.45
CA LYS A 208 26.93 -42.17 -7.83
C LYS A 208 26.76 -40.65 -7.89
N ARG A 209 25.69 -40.10 -7.27
CA ARG A 209 25.48 -38.65 -7.23
C ARG A 209 26.60 -37.90 -6.51
N LYS A 210 27.17 -38.47 -5.44
CA LYS A 210 28.31 -37.89 -4.73
C LYS A 210 29.59 -37.93 -5.56
N ALA A 211 29.80 -39.00 -6.33
CA ALA A 211 30.91 -39.10 -7.28
C ALA A 211 30.76 -38.11 -8.45
N GLU A 212 29.56 -37.98 -9.01
CA GLU A 212 29.24 -36.99 -10.06
C GLU A 212 29.44 -35.56 -9.56
N LEU A 213 28.92 -35.21 -8.37
CA LEU A 213 29.13 -33.90 -7.77
C LEU A 213 30.62 -33.62 -7.48
N ARG A 214 31.37 -34.65 -7.07
CA ARG A 214 32.81 -34.51 -6.84
C ARG A 214 33.58 -34.29 -8.14
N ALA A 215 33.20 -34.99 -9.22
CA ALA A 215 33.77 -34.80 -10.56
C ALA A 215 33.44 -33.41 -11.14
N LEU A 216 32.23 -32.91 -10.89
CA LEU A 216 31.79 -31.58 -11.31
C LEU A 216 32.55 -30.47 -10.54
N LEU A 217 32.75 -30.65 -9.22
CA LEU A 217 33.54 -29.70 -8.42
C LEU A 217 35.04 -29.76 -8.72
N SER A 218 35.56 -30.91 -9.15
CA SER A 218 36.97 -31.07 -9.52
C SER A 218 37.27 -30.72 -10.99
N GLY A 219 36.32 -30.13 -11.72
CA GLY A 219 36.54 -29.63 -13.08
C GLY A 219 36.75 -30.70 -14.15
N GLY A 220 36.23 -31.92 -13.94
CA GLY A 220 36.31 -32.99 -14.93
C GLY A 220 35.24 -32.87 -16.01
N GLU A 221 35.64 -32.51 -17.21
CA GLU A 221 34.81 -32.49 -18.43
C GLU A 221 34.37 -33.92 -18.78
N VAL A 222 33.09 -34.25 -18.58
CA VAL A 222 32.49 -35.50 -19.07
C VAL A 222 31.61 -35.18 -20.26
N GLN A 223 32.16 -35.40 -21.45
CA GLN A 223 31.39 -35.50 -22.68
C GLN A 223 30.52 -36.75 -22.64
N GLN A 224 29.19 -36.58 -22.65
CA GLN A 224 28.29 -37.61 -23.19
C GLN A 224 27.21 -36.96 -24.05
N GLU A 225 27.19 -37.42 -25.30
CA GLU A 225 26.33 -36.99 -26.37
C GLU A 225 24.87 -37.46 -26.23
N LYS A 226 23.95 -36.59 -26.69
CA LYS A 226 22.69 -36.89 -27.38
C LYS A 226 21.65 -37.76 -26.65
N GLN A 227 20.69 -37.10 -25.99
CA GLN A 227 19.27 -37.34 -26.27
C GLN A 227 18.47 -36.02 -26.30
N LYS A 228 17.59 -35.90 -27.30
CA LYS A 228 16.78 -34.73 -27.63
C LYS A 228 15.78 -34.40 -26.51
N ALA A 229 16.03 -33.31 -25.80
CA ALA A 229 14.99 -32.43 -25.27
C ALA A 229 15.61 -31.04 -25.18
N ARG A 230 15.22 -30.12 -26.09
CA ARG A 230 15.53 -28.70 -25.93
C ARG A 230 14.73 -28.18 -24.74
N LEU A 231 15.29 -28.28 -23.53
CA LEU A 231 14.88 -27.41 -22.44
C LEU A 231 15.34 -25.99 -22.78
N PRO A 232 14.50 -24.96 -22.58
CA PRO A 232 14.95 -23.59 -22.68
C PRO A 232 16.06 -23.36 -21.64
N GLU A 233 17.14 -22.70 -22.08
CA GLU A 233 18.29 -22.38 -21.25
C GLU A 233 17.86 -21.79 -19.90
N PRO A 234 18.51 -22.16 -18.78
CA PRO A 234 18.30 -21.46 -17.53
C PRO A 234 18.72 -20.00 -17.73
N ILE A 235 17.76 -19.08 -17.64
CA ILE A 235 18.02 -17.65 -17.64
C ILE A 235 18.95 -17.37 -16.46
N HIS A 236 20.24 -17.26 -16.76
CA HIS A 236 21.20 -16.65 -15.86
C HIS A 236 20.66 -15.26 -15.53
N LYS A 237 20.22 -15.05 -14.29
CA LYS A 237 19.97 -13.72 -13.72
C LYS A 237 21.32 -13.00 -13.62
N ALA A 238 21.82 -12.56 -14.77
CA ALA A 238 22.94 -11.65 -14.85
C ALA A 238 22.41 -10.24 -14.61
N ALA A 239 22.97 -9.56 -13.62
CA ALA A 239 22.72 -8.18 -13.26
C ALA A 239 23.26 -7.20 -14.34
N GLY A 240 22.77 -7.32 -15.58
CA GLY A 240 23.26 -6.59 -16.76
C GLY A 240 22.18 -6.15 -17.76
N GLY A 241 20.91 -6.09 -17.35
CA GLY A 241 19.76 -5.80 -18.23
C GLY A 241 19.65 -4.37 -18.78
N GLY A 242 20.59 -3.48 -18.46
CA GLY A 242 20.55 -2.07 -18.91
C GLY A 242 20.94 -1.89 -20.39
N LEU A 243 21.99 -2.59 -20.86
CA LEU A 243 22.56 -2.32 -22.18
C LEU A 243 21.73 -2.84 -23.35
N LYS A 244 21.06 -3.99 -23.22
CA LYS A 244 20.17 -4.51 -24.29
C LYS A 244 18.97 -3.60 -24.47
N ARG A 245 18.29 -3.24 -23.38
CA ARG A 245 17.15 -2.32 -23.41
C ARG A 245 17.53 -0.95 -23.97
N GLN A 246 18.73 -0.46 -23.69
CA GLN A 246 19.21 0.80 -24.26
C GLN A 246 19.47 0.71 -25.76
N LYS A 247 20.00 -0.43 -26.26
CA LYS A 247 20.14 -0.67 -27.70
C LYS A 247 18.78 -0.73 -28.39
N ASP A 248 17.83 -1.45 -27.81
CA ASP A 248 16.46 -1.56 -28.36
C ASP A 248 15.78 -0.19 -28.47
N LEU A 249 15.93 0.66 -27.43
CA LEU A 249 15.40 2.03 -27.44
C LEU A 249 16.08 2.95 -28.48
N VAL A 250 17.37 2.75 -28.74
CA VAL A 250 18.10 3.51 -29.77
C VAL A 250 17.65 3.09 -31.17
N ASP A 251 17.47 1.78 -31.40
CA ASP A 251 16.98 1.26 -32.68
C ASP A 251 15.54 1.73 -32.98
N GLU A 252 14.68 1.78 -31.95
CA GLU A 252 13.32 2.33 -32.07
C GLU A 252 13.34 3.83 -32.40
N ARG A 253 14.22 4.61 -31.76
CA ARG A 253 14.39 6.04 -32.04
C ARG A 253 14.82 6.27 -33.49
N ASP A 254 15.77 5.49 -33.99
CA ASP A 254 16.27 5.65 -35.36
C ASP A 254 15.23 5.27 -36.41
N ARG A 255 14.40 4.25 -36.14
CA ARG A 255 13.24 3.93 -37.00
C ARG A 255 12.22 5.06 -37.04
N ALA A 256 11.90 5.66 -35.90
CA ALA A 256 10.97 6.78 -35.82
C ALA A 256 11.49 8.02 -36.59
N ILE A 257 12.79 8.32 -36.47
CA ILE A 257 13.42 9.42 -37.21
C ILE A 257 13.36 9.17 -38.73
N LYS A 258 13.63 7.94 -39.18
CA LYS A 258 13.53 7.58 -40.62
C LYS A 258 12.10 7.72 -41.14
N ALA A 259 11.11 7.24 -40.40
CA ALA A 259 9.71 7.36 -40.77
C ALA A 259 9.30 8.84 -40.90
N TYR A 260 9.66 9.66 -39.92
CA TYR A 260 9.38 11.10 -39.93
C TYR A 260 10.04 11.83 -41.12
N ARG A 261 11.32 11.51 -41.42
CA ARG A 261 12.01 12.09 -42.57
C ARG A 261 11.36 11.71 -43.90
N SER A 262 10.92 10.46 -44.05
CA SER A 262 10.22 10.00 -45.26
C SER A 262 8.87 10.70 -45.44
N GLN A 263 8.08 10.87 -44.37
CA GLN A 263 6.84 11.63 -44.40
C GLN A 263 7.08 13.10 -44.76
N LYS A 264 8.12 13.73 -44.19
CA LYS A 264 8.47 15.12 -44.49
C LYS A 264 8.89 15.31 -45.94
N GLN A 265 9.66 14.39 -46.52
CA GLN A 265 10.02 14.44 -47.95
C GLN A 265 8.77 14.28 -48.83
N ARG A 266 7.85 13.39 -48.46
CA ARG A 266 6.59 13.20 -49.19
C ARG A 266 5.70 14.45 -49.17
N GLN A 267 5.69 15.20 -48.06
CA GLN A 267 4.98 16.48 -47.94
C GLN A 267 5.63 17.62 -48.73
N GLN A 268 6.92 17.54 -49.05
CA GLN A 268 7.63 18.56 -49.85
C GLN A 268 7.51 18.32 -51.37
N GLN A 269 7.09 17.12 -51.78
CA GLN A 269 6.87 16.76 -53.19
C GLN A 269 5.41 16.92 -53.63
N GLN A 270 4.51 17.29 -52.71
CA GLN A 270 3.12 17.65 -52.98
C GLN A 270 2.97 19.18 -52.92
#